data_AF-A0A1T4P6H6-F1
#
_entry.id   AF-A0A1T4P6H6-F1
#
_cell.length_a   1.000
_cell.length_b   1.000
_cell.length_c   1.000
_cell.angle_alpha   90.00
_cell.angle_beta   90.00
_cell.angle_gamma   90.00
#
_symmetry.space_group_name_H-M   'P 1'
#
loop_
_entity.id
_entity.type
_entity.pdbx_description
1 polymer ?
#
loop_
_entity_poly.entity_id
_entity_poly.type
_entity_poly.pdbx_seq_one_letter_code
_entity_poly.pdbx_strand_id
1 'polypeptide(L)'
;MTNWLEWARELHALAQSGLYYTKDIYDEERYERIKEMSHEMMSELANTSPQVIAELRLEDSGYQTPKIDTRGAVWKDDQILLVQEKDGLWALPGGWMDVTESISSNVLKEIYEESGMEAEVVKLVSLQDRNLHNPGQNPYTIVKVFVECLYKAGSFKENSETIAAKFFSVDELPELMVNKTSKEQILLCYQARQQGKNWRVTFD
;
A
#
# COMPACT_ATOMS: atom_id res chain seq x y z
N MET A 1 -7.42 -20.28 4.70
CA MET A 1 -8.20 -19.12 4.22
C MET A 1 -9.34 -19.66 3.38
N THR A 2 -10.53 -19.11 3.53
CA THR A 2 -11.71 -19.56 2.79
C THR A 2 -11.73 -18.85 1.44
N ASN A 3 -11.72 -19.61 0.34
CA ASN A 3 -11.79 -19.11 -1.05
C ASN A 3 -12.94 -18.11 -1.29
N TRP A 4 -13.94 -18.08 -0.39
CA TRP A 4 -15.08 -17.17 -0.43
C TRP A 4 -14.73 -15.68 -0.53
N LEU A 5 -13.70 -15.19 0.17
CA LEU A 5 -13.34 -13.78 0.08
C LEU A 5 -12.73 -13.45 -1.29
N GLU A 6 -11.89 -14.34 -1.83
CA GLU A 6 -11.28 -14.17 -3.15
C GLU A 6 -12.35 -14.19 -4.25
N TRP A 7 -13.27 -15.16 -4.20
CA TRP A 7 -14.41 -15.23 -5.13
C TRP A 7 -15.32 -14.02 -5.04
N ALA A 8 -15.62 -13.53 -3.82
CA ALA A 8 -16.43 -12.33 -3.65
C ALA A 8 -15.76 -11.10 -4.28
N ARG A 9 -14.43 -10.95 -4.10
CA ARG A 9 -13.65 -9.86 -4.70
C ARG A 9 -13.60 -9.94 -6.22
N GLU A 10 -13.43 -11.15 -6.77
CA GLU A 10 -13.43 -11.38 -8.20
C GLU A 10 -14.80 -11.09 -8.83
N LEU A 11 -15.89 -11.58 -8.22
CA LEU A 11 -17.27 -11.29 -8.66
C LEU A 11 -17.55 -9.79 -8.67
N HIS A 12 -17.14 -9.09 -7.61
CA HIS A 12 -17.27 -7.66 -7.51
C HIS A 12 -16.53 -6.93 -8.66
N ALA A 13 -15.28 -7.30 -8.91
CA ALA A 13 -14.47 -6.68 -9.97
C ALA A 13 -15.04 -6.93 -11.37
N LEU A 14 -15.54 -8.15 -11.64
CA LEU A 14 -16.20 -8.49 -12.90
C LEU A 14 -17.50 -7.70 -13.10
N ALA A 15 -18.33 -7.60 -12.06
CA ALA A 15 -19.57 -6.84 -12.11
C ALA A 15 -19.31 -5.35 -12.38
N GLN A 16 -18.36 -4.75 -11.66
CA GLN A 16 -18.00 -3.34 -11.85
C GLN A 16 -17.45 -3.07 -13.25
N SER A 17 -16.62 -3.98 -13.78
CA SER A 17 -16.12 -3.89 -15.15
C SER A 17 -17.25 -4.00 -16.18
N GLY A 18 -18.22 -4.91 -15.94
CA GLY A 18 -19.42 -5.05 -16.76
C GLY A 18 -20.25 -3.78 -16.79
N LEU A 19 -20.54 -3.20 -15.62
CA LEU A 19 -21.25 -1.91 -15.48
C LEU A 19 -20.56 -0.77 -16.22
N TYR A 20 -19.22 -0.74 -16.19
CA TYR A 20 -18.47 0.33 -16.85
C TYR A 20 -18.52 0.25 -18.38
N TYR A 21 -18.48 -0.95 -18.96
CA TYR A 21 -18.37 -1.13 -20.42
C TYR A 21 -19.70 -1.42 -21.12
N THR A 22 -20.70 -1.93 -20.40
CA THR A 22 -21.99 -2.28 -20.99
C THR A 22 -22.70 -1.05 -21.56
N LYS A 23 -23.50 -1.28 -22.60
CA LYS A 23 -24.43 -0.30 -23.16
C LYS A 23 -25.86 -0.85 -23.22
N ASP A 24 -26.06 -2.07 -22.75
CA ASP A 24 -27.35 -2.77 -22.75
C ASP A 24 -27.96 -2.71 -21.34
N ILE A 25 -29.21 -2.26 -21.26
CA ILE A 25 -29.92 -2.03 -20.00
C ILE A 25 -30.18 -3.34 -19.23
N TYR A 26 -30.33 -4.46 -19.92
CA TYR A 26 -30.55 -5.75 -19.27
C TYR A 26 -29.25 -6.31 -18.70
N ASP A 27 -28.13 -6.07 -19.37
CA ASP A 27 -26.81 -6.42 -18.83
C ASP A 27 -26.44 -5.52 -17.64
N GLU A 28 -26.80 -4.24 -17.68
CA GLU A 28 -26.65 -3.32 -16.54
C GLU A 28 -27.36 -3.87 -15.29
N GLU A 29 -28.65 -4.21 -15.36
CA GLU A 29 -29.41 -4.81 -14.26
C GLU A 29 -28.77 -6.11 -13.73
N ARG A 30 -28.22 -6.95 -14.62
CA ARG A 30 -27.54 -8.20 -14.23
C ARG A 30 -26.25 -7.89 -13.46
N TYR A 31 -25.44 -6.96 -13.95
CA TYR A 31 -24.19 -6.61 -13.29
C TYR A 31 -24.44 -5.90 -11.96
N GLU A 32 -25.48 -5.07 -11.84
CA GLU A 32 -25.91 -4.51 -10.56
C GLU A 32 -26.22 -5.62 -9.55
N ARG A 33 -27.00 -6.64 -9.95
CA ARG A 33 -27.31 -7.75 -9.05
C ARG A 33 -26.08 -8.57 -8.65
N ILE A 34 -25.15 -8.84 -9.58
CA ILE A 34 -23.90 -9.54 -9.24
C ILE A 34 -23.07 -8.71 -8.26
N LYS A 35 -23.02 -7.39 -8.43
CA LYS A 35 -22.35 -6.47 -7.51
C LYS A 35 -22.99 -6.53 -6.12
N GLU A 36 -24.32 -6.45 -6.03
CA GLU A 36 -25.04 -6.60 -4.74
C GLU A 36 -24.74 -7.93 -4.05
N MET A 37 -24.79 -9.05 -4.78
CA MET A 37 -24.46 -10.37 -4.24
C MET A 37 -23.04 -10.43 -3.69
N SER A 38 -22.08 -9.79 -4.38
CA SER A 38 -20.69 -9.71 -3.88
C SER A 38 -20.60 -8.96 -2.55
N HIS A 39 -21.39 -7.90 -2.36
CA HIS A 39 -21.46 -7.16 -1.09
C HIS A 39 -22.09 -7.99 0.02
N GLU A 40 -23.18 -8.73 -0.28
CA GLU A 40 -23.82 -9.67 0.64
C GLU A 40 -22.81 -10.75 1.10
N MET A 41 -22.03 -11.32 0.17
CA MET A 41 -21.01 -12.31 0.49
C MET A 41 -19.91 -11.74 1.40
N MET A 42 -19.39 -10.54 1.09
CA MET A 42 -18.37 -9.90 1.91
C MET A 42 -18.90 -9.48 3.29
N SER A 43 -20.17 -9.07 3.38
CA SER A 43 -20.78 -8.65 4.64
C SER A 43 -20.93 -9.81 5.61
N GLU A 44 -21.33 -10.99 5.11
CA GLU A 44 -21.37 -12.22 5.89
C GLU A 44 -19.96 -12.62 6.38
N LEU A 45 -18.95 -12.56 5.50
CA LEU A 45 -17.57 -12.87 5.87
C LEU A 45 -16.99 -11.92 6.93
N ALA A 46 -17.39 -10.65 6.90
CA ALA A 46 -16.93 -9.61 7.81
C ALA A 46 -17.84 -9.43 9.05
N ASN A 47 -18.93 -10.19 9.17
CA ASN A 47 -19.97 -10.02 10.20
C ASN A 47 -20.46 -8.55 10.31
N THR A 48 -20.76 -7.93 9.16
CA THR A 48 -21.25 -6.55 9.06
C THR A 48 -22.45 -6.47 8.10
N SER A 49 -22.99 -5.28 7.83
CA SER A 49 -24.08 -5.10 6.88
C SER A 49 -23.57 -4.91 5.44
N PRO A 50 -24.34 -5.31 4.42
CA PRO A 50 -24.02 -5.03 3.02
C PRO A 50 -23.85 -3.52 2.73
N GLN A 51 -24.59 -2.67 3.45
CA GLN A 51 -24.47 -1.21 3.33
C GLN A 51 -23.09 -0.72 3.76
N VAL A 52 -22.54 -1.25 4.86
CA VAL A 52 -21.16 -0.92 5.29
C VAL A 52 -20.16 -1.35 4.23
N ILE A 53 -20.35 -2.51 3.59
CA ILE A 53 -19.49 -2.94 2.49
C ILE A 53 -19.62 -2.04 1.27
N ALA A 54 -20.84 -1.63 0.89
CA ALA A 54 -21.06 -0.72 -0.23
C ALA A 54 -20.46 0.68 0.02
N GLU A 55 -20.47 1.14 1.27
CA GLU A 55 -19.89 2.43 1.69
C GLU A 55 -18.36 2.41 1.81
N LEU A 56 -17.74 1.23 1.97
CA LEU A 56 -16.30 1.11 1.69
C LEU A 56 -16.14 1.53 0.23
N ARG A 57 -15.27 2.50 -0.06
CA ARG A 57 -14.98 3.08 -1.40
C ARG A 57 -14.43 2.05 -2.43
N LEU A 58 -15.14 0.95 -2.59
CA LEU A 58 -15.10 -0.02 -3.68
C LEU A 58 -15.76 0.59 -4.92
N GLU A 59 -16.61 1.60 -4.75
CA GLU A 59 -17.24 2.35 -5.83
C GLU A 59 -16.29 3.38 -6.48
N ASP A 60 -15.27 2.88 -7.17
CA ASP A 60 -14.61 3.67 -8.23
C ASP A 60 -15.48 3.58 -9.49
N SER A 61 -15.85 4.73 -10.08
CA SER A 61 -16.49 4.73 -11.41
C SER A 61 -15.44 4.34 -12.45
N GLY A 62 -15.57 3.19 -13.09
CA GLY A 62 -14.52 2.69 -13.98
C GLY A 62 -14.25 1.20 -13.86
N TYR A 63 -13.24 0.76 -14.60
CA TYR A 63 -12.60 -0.53 -14.38
C TYR A 63 -11.82 -0.51 -13.06
N GLN A 64 -12.06 -1.48 -12.19
CA GLN A 64 -11.32 -1.56 -10.92
C GLN A 64 -9.88 -2.01 -11.13
N THR A 65 -8.96 -1.26 -10.55
CA THR A 65 -7.54 -1.62 -10.51
C THR A 65 -7.08 -1.85 -9.08
N PRO A 66 -5.96 -2.59 -8.88
CA PRO A 66 -5.27 -2.55 -7.59
C PRO A 66 -4.97 -1.11 -7.17
N LYS A 67 -5.02 -0.85 -5.86
CA LYS A 67 -4.53 0.41 -5.28
C LYS A 67 -3.01 0.35 -5.18
N ILE A 68 -2.34 1.50 -5.23
CA ILE A 68 -0.87 1.59 -5.16
C ILE A 68 -0.49 2.28 -3.84
N ASP A 69 0.37 1.62 -3.04
CA ASP A 69 1.01 2.16 -1.84
C ASP A 69 2.51 2.29 -2.12
N THR A 70 3.11 3.45 -1.90
CA THR A 70 4.56 3.66 -2.09
C THR A 70 5.27 3.76 -0.75
N ARG A 71 6.43 3.11 -0.61
CA ARG A 71 7.26 3.11 0.60
C ARG A 71 8.69 3.53 0.29
N GLY A 72 9.18 4.55 0.99
CA GLY A 72 10.52 5.09 0.82
C GLY A 72 11.54 4.46 1.76
N ALA A 73 12.45 3.64 1.23
CA ALA A 73 13.62 3.17 1.96
C ALA A 73 14.73 4.23 1.88
N VAL A 74 14.66 5.23 2.76
CA VAL A 74 15.61 6.36 2.77
C VAL A 74 16.84 6.01 3.60
N TRP A 75 18.01 5.98 2.96
CA TRP A 75 19.27 5.66 3.62
C TRP A 75 20.09 6.91 3.94
N LYS A 76 20.63 6.94 5.15
CA LYS A 76 21.72 7.82 5.56
C LYS A 76 22.81 6.96 6.15
N ASP A 77 23.95 6.91 5.47
CA ASP A 77 25.02 5.94 5.76
C ASP A 77 24.48 4.49 5.70
N ASP A 78 24.56 3.74 6.80
CA ASP A 78 24.06 2.37 6.95
C ASP A 78 22.72 2.28 7.72
N GLN A 79 22.08 3.42 7.97
CA GLN A 79 20.81 3.48 8.70
C GLN A 79 19.65 3.85 7.79
N ILE A 80 18.48 3.27 8.08
CA ILE A 80 17.23 3.50 7.36
C ILE A 80 16.30 4.42 8.14
N LEU A 81 15.65 5.36 7.45
CA LEU A 81 14.63 6.22 8.03
C LEU A 81 13.36 5.44 8.32
N LEU A 82 12.86 5.57 9.54
CA LEU A 82 11.51 5.18 9.92
C LEU A 82 10.78 6.37 10.52
N VAL A 83 9.46 6.38 10.37
CA VAL A 83 8.55 7.33 10.99
C VAL A 83 7.66 6.61 12.00
N GLN A 84 7.27 7.30 13.07
CA GLN A 84 6.45 6.78 14.15
C GLN A 84 5.08 7.44 14.14
N GLU A 85 4.03 6.64 14.14
CA GLU A 85 2.65 7.12 14.25
C GLU A 85 2.22 7.30 15.71
N LYS A 86 1.01 7.85 15.91
CA LYS A 86 0.47 8.15 17.25
C LYS A 86 0.27 6.92 18.14
N ASP A 87 0.19 5.73 17.55
CA ASP A 87 0.12 4.46 18.28
C ASP A 87 1.50 3.98 18.77
N GLY A 88 2.57 4.70 18.44
CA GLY A 88 3.93 4.41 18.86
C GLY A 88 4.66 3.38 17.99
N LEU A 89 4.04 2.88 16.93
CA LEU A 89 4.66 1.92 16.02
C LEU A 89 5.39 2.62 14.87
N TRP A 90 6.40 1.96 14.31
CA TRP A 90 7.27 2.51 13.28
C TRP A 90 7.08 1.86 11.92
N ALA A 91 7.20 2.64 10.84
CA ALA A 91 7.14 2.14 9.47
C ALA A 91 8.10 2.91 8.55
N LEU A 92 8.34 2.38 7.35
CA LEU A 92 8.93 3.19 6.30
C LEU A 92 7.96 4.32 5.94
N PRO A 93 8.48 5.54 5.70
CA PRO A 93 7.63 6.63 5.27
C PRO A 93 6.93 6.28 3.96
N GLY A 94 5.67 6.66 3.84
CA GLY A 94 4.87 6.35 2.66
C GLY A 94 3.39 6.18 2.90
N GLY A 95 2.66 6.18 1.80
CA GLY A 95 1.22 6.07 1.79
C GLY A 95 0.67 5.74 0.42
N TRP A 96 -0.62 5.99 0.25
CA TRP A 96 -1.31 5.83 -1.02
C TRP A 96 -0.69 6.73 -2.09
N MET A 97 -0.63 6.23 -3.32
CA MET A 97 -0.22 7.05 -4.46
C MET A 97 -1.36 7.96 -4.88
N ASP A 98 -1.13 9.28 -4.86
CA ASP A 98 -2.10 10.25 -5.35
C ASP A 98 -2.26 10.15 -6.87
N VAL A 99 -3.48 10.41 -7.35
CA VAL A 99 -3.85 10.29 -8.78
C VAL A 99 -3.08 11.25 -9.70
N THR A 100 -2.46 12.29 -9.13
CA THR A 100 -1.67 13.29 -9.88
C THR A 100 -0.16 13.08 -9.75
N GLU A 101 0.25 12.05 -9.01
CA GLU A 101 1.65 11.80 -8.69
C GLU A 101 2.22 10.60 -9.46
N SER A 102 3.51 10.67 -9.77
CA SER A 102 4.30 9.51 -10.16
C SER A 102 4.74 8.72 -8.93
N ILE A 103 5.17 7.47 -9.08
CA ILE A 103 5.77 6.68 -7.98
C ILE A 103 6.90 7.47 -7.29
N SER A 104 7.78 8.09 -8.08
CA SER A 104 8.91 8.86 -7.56
C SER A 104 8.50 10.13 -6.83
N SER A 105 7.53 10.87 -7.38
CA SER A 105 7.11 12.13 -6.76
C SER A 105 6.25 11.88 -5.52
N ASN A 106 5.40 10.85 -5.53
CA ASN A 106 4.63 10.45 -4.36
C ASN A 106 5.54 9.99 -3.21
N VAL A 107 6.53 9.13 -3.47
CA VAL A 107 7.41 8.67 -2.38
C VAL A 107 8.19 9.82 -1.76
N LEU A 108 8.65 10.79 -2.57
CA LEU A 108 9.35 11.98 -2.07
C LEU A 108 8.42 12.91 -1.28
N LYS A 109 7.17 13.09 -1.74
CA LYS A 109 6.14 13.85 -1.04
C LYS A 109 5.89 13.27 0.35
N GLU A 110 5.61 11.97 0.43
CA GLU A 110 5.35 11.27 1.70
C GLU A 110 6.56 11.31 2.64
N ILE A 111 7.78 11.10 2.12
CA ILE A 111 9.01 11.26 2.92
C ILE A 111 9.06 12.66 3.52
N TYR A 112 8.80 13.70 2.73
CA TYR A 112 8.86 15.07 3.22
C TYR A 112 7.75 15.37 4.25
N GLU A 113 6.50 14.99 3.96
CA GLU A 113 5.34 15.25 4.82
C GLU A 113 5.45 14.54 6.17
N GLU A 114 5.82 13.25 6.16
CA GLU A 114 5.88 12.44 7.37
C GLU A 114 7.18 12.67 8.16
N SER A 115 8.30 13.00 7.52
CA SER A 115 9.59 13.06 8.22
C SER A 115 10.29 14.43 8.22
N GLY A 116 9.82 15.38 7.41
CA GLY A 116 10.51 16.66 7.17
C GLY A 116 11.86 16.52 6.48
N MET A 117 12.17 15.33 5.92
CA MET A 117 13.43 15.04 5.24
C MET A 117 13.29 15.23 3.74
N GLU A 118 14.33 15.74 3.11
CA GLU A 118 14.49 15.74 1.66
C GLU A 118 15.31 14.52 1.26
N ALA A 119 14.89 13.85 0.19
CA ALA A 119 15.54 12.65 -0.32
C ALA A 119 15.68 12.68 -1.84
N GLU A 120 16.54 11.80 -2.36
CA GLU A 120 16.74 11.57 -3.79
C GLU A 120 16.41 10.12 -4.11
N VAL A 121 15.55 9.89 -5.11
CA VAL A 121 15.19 8.54 -5.58
C VAL A 121 16.38 7.91 -6.28
N VAL A 122 16.72 6.68 -5.91
CA VAL A 122 17.82 5.91 -6.52
C VAL A 122 17.28 4.86 -7.49
N LYS A 123 16.45 3.94 -6.99
CA LYS A 123 15.95 2.82 -7.78
C LYS A 123 14.70 2.19 -7.15
N LEU A 124 13.93 1.50 -7.99
CA LEU A 124 12.88 0.61 -7.56
C LEU A 124 13.49 -0.64 -6.89
N VAL A 125 12.94 -1.04 -5.75
CA VAL A 125 13.40 -2.22 -4.98
C VAL A 125 12.51 -3.42 -5.30
N SER A 126 11.21 -3.28 -5.07
CA SER A 126 10.25 -4.37 -5.23
C SER A 126 8.84 -3.84 -5.49
N LEU A 127 8.02 -4.65 -6.15
CA LEU A 127 6.56 -4.55 -6.09
C LEU A 127 6.05 -5.78 -5.33
N GLN A 128 5.03 -5.64 -4.51
CA GLN A 128 4.49 -6.75 -3.71
C GLN A 128 2.98 -6.63 -3.58
N ASP A 129 2.25 -7.75 -3.70
CA ASP A 129 0.87 -7.85 -3.23
C ASP A 129 0.83 -7.84 -1.70
N ARG A 130 0.22 -6.81 -1.13
CA ARG A 130 0.01 -6.67 0.32
C ARG A 130 -0.60 -7.90 0.97
N ASN A 131 -1.49 -8.63 0.30
CA ASN A 131 -2.16 -9.80 0.87
C ASN A 131 -1.25 -11.04 0.98
N LEU A 132 -0.12 -11.05 0.27
CA LEU A 132 0.90 -12.10 0.37
C LEU A 132 1.95 -11.81 1.45
N HIS A 133 2.24 -10.53 1.73
CA HIS A 133 3.38 -10.13 2.56
C HIS A 133 3.02 -9.47 3.89
N ASN A 134 1.77 -9.01 4.09
CA ASN A 134 1.34 -8.34 5.32
C ASN A 134 0.23 -9.13 6.05
N PRO A 135 0.09 -9.00 7.39
CA PRO A 135 -0.89 -9.78 8.15
C PRO A 135 -2.35 -9.49 7.79
N GLY A 136 -3.19 -10.52 7.76
CA GLY A 136 -4.63 -10.39 7.46
C GLY A 136 -4.92 -10.18 5.98
N GLN A 137 -6.17 -10.35 5.58
CA GLN A 137 -6.64 -10.14 4.21
C GLN A 137 -7.27 -8.75 4.07
N ASN A 138 -6.87 -8.03 3.03
CA ASN A 138 -7.50 -6.77 2.65
C ASN A 138 -8.52 -7.00 1.53
N PRO A 139 -9.73 -6.41 1.59
CA PRO A 139 -10.71 -6.50 0.51
C PRO A 139 -10.21 -5.87 -0.80
N TYR A 140 -9.27 -4.92 -0.73
CA TYR A 140 -8.60 -4.36 -1.90
C TYR A 140 -7.33 -5.14 -2.26
N THR A 141 -7.07 -5.31 -3.55
CA THR A 141 -5.72 -5.65 -4.02
C THR A 141 -4.86 -4.40 -3.90
N ILE A 142 -3.72 -4.49 -3.21
CA ILE A 142 -2.82 -3.36 -2.98
C ILE A 142 -1.42 -3.75 -3.44
N VAL A 143 -0.91 -3.03 -4.44
CA VAL A 143 0.48 -3.12 -4.89
C VAL A 143 1.33 -2.20 -4.02
N LYS A 144 2.19 -2.78 -3.20
CA LYS A 144 3.18 -2.07 -2.39
C LYS A 144 4.47 -1.91 -3.18
N VAL A 145 4.85 -0.67 -3.44
CA VAL A 145 6.02 -0.28 -4.23
C VAL A 145 7.10 0.24 -3.29
N PHE A 146 8.21 -0.49 -3.20
CA PHE A 146 9.35 -0.09 -2.37
C PHE A 146 10.40 0.61 -3.23
N VAL A 147 10.84 1.80 -2.81
CA VAL A 147 11.78 2.64 -3.56
C VAL A 147 12.98 2.97 -2.69
N GLU A 148 14.19 2.66 -3.16
CA GLU A 148 15.43 3.07 -2.51
C GLU A 148 15.64 4.57 -2.74
N CYS A 149 15.88 5.30 -1.64
CA CYS A 149 16.18 6.73 -1.65
C CYS A 149 17.42 7.03 -0.82
N LEU A 150 18.05 8.18 -1.06
CA LEU A 150 19.17 8.69 -0.26
C LEU A 150 18.75 9.98 0.44
N TYR A 151 19.08 10.09 1.73
CA TYR A 151 18.90 11.32 2.48
C TYR A 151 19.72 12.46 1.88
N LYS A 152 19.13 13.65 1.78
CA LYS A 152 19.78 14.87 1.29
C LYS A 152 19.90 15.93 2.38
N ALA A 153 18.77 16.29 2.99
CA ALA A 153 18.68 17.38 3.94
C ALA A 153 17.42 17.26 4.79
N GLY A 154 17.23 18.21 5.69
CA GLY A 154 16.03 18.30 6.52
C GLY A 154 16.18 17.65 7.87
N SER A 155 15.13 17.82 8.67
CA SER A 155 15.05 17.39 10.05
C SER A 155 13.60 17.27 10.46
N PHE A 156 13.30 16.29 11.30
CA PHE A 156 11.94 16.05 11.76
C PHE A 156 11.37 17.24 12.54
N LYS A 157 10.11 17.54 12.25
CA LYS A 157 9.21 18.34 13.08
C LYS A 157 7.92 17.56 13.23
N GLU A 158 7.44 17.44 14.47
CA GLU A 158 6.17 16.80 14.77
C GLU A 158 5.05 17.42 13.93
N ASN A 159 4.20 16.55 13.38
CA ASN A 159 3.12 16.93 12.47
C ASN A 159 1.85 16.15 12.81
N SER A 160 0.79 16.34 12.01
CA SER A 160 -0.51 15.71 12.26
C SER A 160 -0.50 14.18 12.14
N GLU A 161 0.45 13.62 11.40
CA GLU A 161 0.49 12.21 11.00
C GLU A 161 1.47 11.40 11.84
N THR A 162 2.62 11.99 12.17
CA THR A 162 3.74 11.32 12.82
C THR A 162 4.28 12.12 14.00
N ILE A 163 4.74 11.39 15.01
CA ILE A 163 5.25 11.94 16.27
C ILE A 163 6.77 11.86 16.38
N ALA A 164 7.42 11.06 15.53
CA ALA A 164 8.87 10.99 15.44
C ALA A 164 9.33 10.51 14.06
N ALA A 165 10.52 10.93 13.63
CA ALA A 165 11.24 10.31 12.53
C ALA A 165 12.72 10.13 12.90
N LYS A 166 13.27 8.93 12.70
CA LYS A 166 14.62 8.56 13.12
C LYS A 166 15.26 7.56 12.16
N PHE A 167 16.58 7.58 12.11
CA PHE A 167 17.37 6.59 11.40
C PHE A 167 17.74 5.44 12.33
N PHE A 168 17.53 4.21 11.87
CA PHE A 168 17.80 2.99 12.64
C PHE A 168 18.76 2.08 11.88
N SER A 169 19.61 1.36 12.63
CA SER A 169 20.32 0.21 12.07
C SER A 169 19.32 -0.93 11.80
N VAL A 170 19.57 -1.72 10.75
CA VAL A 170 18.76 -2.92 10.45
C VAL A 170 18.85 -4.00 11.55
N ASP A 171 19.90 -3.94 12.37
CA ASP A 171 20.10 -4.84 13.51
C ASP A 171 19.36 -4.36 14.78
N GLU A 172 18.95 -3.08 14.82
CA GLU A 172 18.35 -2.42 15.99
C GLU A 172 17.01 -1.76 15.62
N LEU A 173 16.19 -2.47 14.83
CA LEU A 173 14.89 -1.98 14.41
C LEU A 173 13.93 -1.85 15.61
N PRO A 174 13.11 -0.79 15.67
CA PRO A 174 12.09 -0.62 16.69
C PRO A 174 10.90 -1.57 16.46
N GLU A 175 9.88 -1.48 17.31
CA GLU A 175 8.62 -2.18 17.08
C GLU A 175 7.92 -1.61 15.83
N LEU A 176 7.62 -2.51 14.88
CA LEU A 176 7.15 -2.12 13.55
C LEU A 176 5.64 -2.23 13.42
N MET A 177 5.07 -1.29 12.68
CA MET A 177 3.70 -1.36 12.20
C MET A 177 3.61 -2.35 11.02
N VAL A 178 3.51 -3.64 11.33
CA VAL A 178 3.62 -4.75 10.38
C VAL A 178 2.58 -4.77 9.26
N ASN A 179 1.46 -4.04 9.38
CA ASN A 179 0.50 -3.89 8.27
C ASN A 179 0.98 -2.87 7.21
N LYS A 180 1.92 -1.98 7.53
CA LYS A 180 2.55 -1.01 6.63
C LYS A 180 3.91 -1.49 6.15
N THR A 181 4.77 -1.95 7.07
CA THR A 181 6.12 -2.40 6.79
C THR A 181 6.54 -3.53 7.74
N SER A 182 6.91 -4.69 7.22
CA SER A 182 7.49 -5.79 8.01
C SER A 182 9.02 -5.71 8.08
N LYS A 183 9.61 -6.49 9.01
CA LYS A 183 11.07 -6.61 9.11
C LYS A 183 11.67 -7.20 7.83
N GLU A 184 11.01 -8.19 7.23
CA GLU A 184 11.42 -8.83 5.99
C GLU A 184 11.47 -7.83 4.83
N GLN A 185 10.50 -6.91 4.76
CA GLN A 185 10.46 -5.84 3.76
C GLN A 185 11.61 -4.83 3.95
N ILE A 186 11.97 -4.49 5.20
CA ILE A 186 13.15 -3.66 5.48
C ILE A 186 14.44 -4.37 5.07
N LEU A 187 14.56 -5.66 5.41
CA LEU A 187 15.72 -6.47 5.03
C LEU A 187 15.84 -6.63 3.51
N LEU A 188 14.73 -6.72 2.79
CA LEU A 188 14.72 -6.71 1.32
C LEU A 188 15.31 -5.40 0.78
N CYS A 189 14.90 -4.25 1.32
CA CYS A 189 15.47 -2.95 0.96
C CYS A 189 16.97 -2.87 1.27
N TYR A 190 17.40 -3.42 2.40
CA TYR A 190 18.81 -3.48 2.76
C TYR A 190 19.62 -4.38 1.81
N GLN A 191 19.11 -5.56 1.47
CA GLN A 191 19.73 -6.44 0.47
C GLN A 191 19.85 -5.76 -0.90
N ALA A 192 18.80 -5.05 -1.32
CA ALA A 192 18.81 -4.28 -2.56
C ALA A 192 19.89 -3.20 -2.54
N ARG A 193 20.04 -2.47 -1.43
CA ARG A 193 21.12 -1.50 -1.24
C ARG A 193 22.50 -2.15 -1.35
N GLN A 194 22.73 -3.25 -0.64
CA GLN A 194 24.01 -3.97 -0.63
C GLN A 194 24.41 -4.47 -2.02
N GLN A 195 23.44 -4.92 -2.82
CA GLN A 195 23.70 -5.35 -4.19
C GLN A 195 23.86 -4.18 -5.17
N GLY A 196 23.50 -2.95 -4.78
CA GLY A 196 23.69 -1.75 -5.58
C GLY A 196 23.09 -1.87 -6.98
N LYS A 197 23.93 -1.76 -8.01
CA LYS A 197 23.52 -1.89 -9.43
C LYS A 197 23.22 -3.33 -9.87
N ASN A 198 23.62 -4.33 -9.08
CA ASN A 198 23.37 -5.74 -9.38
C ASN A 198 22.00 -6.23 -8.87
N TRP A 199 21.30 -5.40 -8.08
CA TRP A 199 19.96 -5.74 -7.62
C TRP A 199 19.02 -5.93 -8.81
N ARG A 200 18.27 -7.03 -8.80
CA ARG A 200 17.16 -7.26 -9.72
C ARG A 200 15.87 -7.01 -8.96
N VAL A 201 15.04 -6.12 -9.49
CA VAL A 201 13.72 -5.82 -8.91
C VAL A 201 12.92 -7.12 -8.77
N THR A 202 12.40 -7.36 -7.57
CA THR A 202 11.53 -8.49 -7.25
C THR A 202 10.07 -8.09 -7.36
N PHE A 203 9.21 -9.00 -7.82
CA PHE A 203 7.77 -8.82 -7.90
C PHE A 203 7.05 -10.18 -7.89
N ASP A 204 5.78 -10.16 -7.51
CA ASP A 204 4.84 -11.30 -7.58
C ASP A 204 3.71 -11.04 -8.57
#